data_AF-A0A0S8HJ71-F1
#
_entry.id   AF-A0A0S8HJ71-F1
#
_cell.length_a   1.000
_cell.length_b   1.000
_cell.length_c   1.000
_cell.angle_alpha   90.00
_cell.angle_beta   90.00
_cell.angle_gamma   90.00
#
_symmetry.space_group_name_H-M   'P 1'
#
loop_
_entity.id
_entity.type
_entity.pdbx_description
1 polymer ?
#
loop_
_entity_poly.entity_id
_entity_poly.type
_entity_poly.pdbx_seq_one_letter_code
_entity_poly.pdbx_strand_id
1 'polypeptide(L)'
;MNNFFQFLLHFIFIATFLFVFIIAIIILKPFRIHRKRKISTITLKLSYLLYLAFFLGFVYLVLFFANNNMSSEDVLEDRTSVVYYIIVLVSFFLPNIGIMIRRKFKETRSIYNYAVTFLNFCVMLALIYMMNHIQWSF
;
A
#
# COMPACT_ATOMS: atom_id res chain seq x y z
N MET A 1 19.30 19.71 12.31
CA MET A 1 19.39 18.53 13.21
C MET A 1 20.73 17.85 12.96
N ASN A 2 21.47 17.42 13.98
CA ASN A 2 22.78 16.77 13.79
C ASN A 2 22.63 15.56 12.85
N ASN A 3 23.54 15.40 11.89
CA ASN A 3 23.53 14.31 10.90
C ASN A 3 23.31 12.92 11.51
N PHE A 4 23.74 12.72 12.76
CA PHE A 4 23.49 11.51 13.55
C PHE A 4 22.00 11.25 13.84
N PHE A 5 21.23 12.27 14.24
CA PHE A 5 19.79 12.11 14.49
C PHE A 5 19.02 11.82 13.20
N GLN A 6 19.43 12.44 12.08
CA GLN A 6 18.85 12.14 10.77
C GLN A 6 19.12 10.70 10.35
N PHE A 7 20.37 10.23 10.50
CA PHE A 7 20.74 8.84 10.26
C PHE A 7 19.95 7.85 11.14
N LEU A 8 19.82 8.15 12.44
CA LEU A 8 19.11 7.31 13.38
C LEU A 8 17.60 7.21 13.08
N LEU A 9 16.97 8.34 12.73
CA LEU A 9 15.56 8.36 12.31
C LEU A 9 15.36 7.55 11.02
N HIS A 10 16.20 7.77 10.01
CA HIS A 10 16.18 7.00 8.77
C HIS A 10 16.32 5.48 9.03
N PHE A 11 17.24 5.09 9.89
CA PHE A 11 17.43 3.68 10.26
C PHE A 11 16.20 3.09 10.95
N ILE A 12 15.62 3.80 11.93
CA ILE A 12 14.41 3.38 12.64
C ILE A 12 13.21 3.24 11.69
N PHE A 13 13.05 4.17 10.74
CA PHE A 13 12.00 4.08 9.74
C PHE A 13 12.18 2.89 8.81
N ILE A 14 13.39 2.65 8.29
CA ILE A 14 13.70 1.46 7.48
C ILE A 14 13.39 0.18 8.25
N ALA A 15 13.83 0.08 9.50
CA ALA A 15 13.57 -1.08 10.35
C ALA A 15 12.07 -1.28 10.58
N THR A 16 11.32 -0.20 10.80
CA THR A 16 9.87 -0.24 11.00
C THR A 16 9.13 -0.65 9.72
N PHE A 17 9.48 -0.10 8.55
CA PHE A 17 8.89 -0.50 7.27
C PHE A 17 9.18 -1.95 6.92
N LEU A 18 10.43 -2.39 7.13
CA LEU A 18 10.82 -3.78 6.93
C LEU A 18 10.04 -4.70 7.87
N PHE A 19 9.85 -4.31 9.13
CA PHE A 19 9.07 -5.06 10.09
C PHE A 19 7.59 -5.16 9.70
N VAL A 20 6.96 -4.06 9.28
CA VAL A 20 5.58 -4.05 8.76
C VAL A 20 5.45 -4.95 7.50
N PHE A 21 6.44 -4.91 6.60
CA PHE A 21 6.49 -5.78 5.42
C PHE A 21 6.55 -7.27 5.78
N ILE A 22 7.42 -7.62 6.73
CA ILE A 22 7.58 -9.00 7.21
C ILE A 22 6.29 -9.47 7.88
N ILE A 23 5.69 -8.65 8.76
CA ILE A 23 4.40 -8.95 9.40
C ILE A 23 3.32 -9.18 8.34
N ALA A 24 3.24 -8.32 7.33
CA ALA A 24 2.29 -8.47 6.25
C ALA A 24 2.43 -9.82 5.51
N ILE A 25 3.66 -10.22 5.18
CA ILE A 25 3.95 -11.52 4.55
C ILE A 25 3.54 -12.68 5.46
N ILE A 26 3.88 -12.60 6.76
CA ILE A 26 3.58 -13.63 7.76
C ILE A 26 2.07 -13.78 7.95
N ILE A 27 1.35 -12.67 8.08
CA ILE A 27 -0.12 -12.65 8.27
C ILE A 27 -0.82 -13.21 7.03
N LEU A 28 -0.39 -12.83 5.83
CA LEU A 28 -1.09 -13.26 4.62
C LEU A 28 -0.87 -14.73 4.24
N LYS A 29 0.27 -15.32 4.64
CA LYS A 29 0.72 -16.66 4.19
C LYS A 29 0.42 -16.87 2.68
N PRO A 30 1.03 -16.06 1.80
CA PRO A 30 0.70 -16.07 0.37
C PRO A 30 0.89 -17.46 -0.26
N PHE A 31 1.89 -18.21 0.20
CA PHE A 31 2.27 -19.52 -0.34
C PHE A 31 1.43 -20.71 0.12
N ARG A 32 0.40 -20.52 0.95
CA ARG A 32 -0.47 -21.63 1.36
C ARG A 32 -1.42 -21.99 0.21
N ILE A 33 -1.01 -22.97 -0.59
CA ILE A 33 -1.72 -23.50 -1.77
C ILE A 33 -2.92 -24.34 -1.34
N HIS A 34 -4.12 -23.95 -1.79
CA HIS A 34 -5.34 -24.74 -1.58
C HIS A 34 -5.63 -25.62 -2.80
N ARG A 35 -5.74 -26.93 -2.58
CA ARG A 35 -5.76 -27.98 -3.60
C ARG A 35 -7.01 -27.98 -4.52
N LYS A 36 -8.16 -27.44 -4.08
CA LYS A 36 -9.46 -27.52 -4.81
C LYS A 36 -9.78 -26.38 -5.79
N ARG A 37 -9.23 -25.16 -5.63
CA ARG A 37 -9.52 -24.00 -6.51
C ARG A 37 -8.29 -23.10 -6.61
N LYS A 38 -7.35 -23.51 -7.47
CA LYS A 38 -5.97 -23.01 -7.52
C LYS A 38 -5.86 -21.58 -8.07
N ILE A 39 -6.43 -21.30 -9.24
CA ILE A 39 -6.11 -20.08 -10.01
C ILE A 39 -6.68 -18.81 -9.35
N SER A 40 -8.01 -18.69 -9.22
CA SER A 40 -8.67 -17.48 -8.67
C SER A 40 -8.21 -17.10 -7.25
N THR A 41 -7.89 -18.10 -6.41
CA THR A 41 -7.41 -17.83 -5.04
C THR A 41 -5.95 -17.36 -5.02
N ILE A 42 -5.13 -17.86 -5.95
CA ILE A 42 -3.73 -17.45 -6.08
C ILE A 42 -3.65 -16.05 -6.68
N THR A 43 -4.43 -15.75 -7.73
CA THR A 43 -4.46 -14.42 -8.36
C THR A 43 -4.87 -13.32 -7.37
N LEU A 44 -5.86 -13.58 -6.50
CA LEU A 44 -6.24 -12.62 -5.45
C LEU A 44 -5.11 -12.41 -4.43
N LYS A 45 -4.46 -13.47 -3.96
CA LYS A 45 -3.33 -13.36 -3.01
C LYS A 45 -2.14 -12.63 -3.64
N LEU A 46 -1.82 -12.94 -4.90
CA LEU A 46 -0.70 -12.36 -5.62
C LEU A 46 -0.94 -10.89 -5.93
N SER A 47 -2.13 -10.53 -6.45
CA SER A 47 -2.50 -9.13 -6.73
C SER A 47 -2.48 -8.28 -5.47
N TYR A 48 -2.94 -8.81 -4.34
CA TYR A 48 -2.85 -8.09 -3.07
C TYR A 48 -1.41 -7.96 -2.57
N LEU A 49 -0.59 -9.01 -2.68
CA LEU A 49 0.81 -8.95 -2.27
C LEU A 49 1.59 -7.92 -3.09
N LEU A 50 1.35 -7.88 -4.41
CA LEU A 50 1.90 -6.87 -5.30
C LEU A 50 1.42 -5.47 -4.89
N TYR A 51 0.11 -5.24 -4.76
CA TYR A 51 -0.43 -3.96 -4.30
C TYR A 51 0.23 -3.52 -2.98
N LEU A 52 0.37 -4.43 -2.01
CA LEU A 52 0.93 -4.10 -0.71
C LEU A 52 2.43 -3.76 -0.78
N ALA A 53 3.18 -4.43 -1.66
CA ALA A 53 4.57 -4.09 -1.94
C ALA A 53 4.69 -2.70 -2.57
N PHE A 54 3.83 -2.37 -3.54
CA PHE A 54 3.78 -1.02 -4.13
C PHE A 54 3.35 0.04 -3.12
N PHE A 55 2.38 -0.25 -2.25
CA PHE A 55 1.95 0.65 -1.19
C PHE A 55 3.08 0.92 -0.20
N LEU A 56 3.80 -0.10 0.26
CA LEU A 56 4.96 0.10 1.13
C LEU A 56 6.09 0.86 0.44
N GLY A 57 6.38 0.52 -0.83
CA GLY A 57 7.38 1.23 -1.62
C GLY A 57 7.03 2.70 -1.80
N PHE A 58 5.75 3.00 -2.05
CA PHE A 58 5.24 4.36 -2.13
C PHE A 58 5.42 5.12 -0.81
N VAL A 59 4.98 4.55 0.32
CA VAL A 59 5.13 5.22 1.62
C VAL A 59 6.61 5.41 1.97
N TYR A 60 7.47 4.45 1.63
CA TYR A 60 8.92 4.59 1.79
C TYR A 60 9.46 5.75 0.96
N LEU A 61 9.12 5.83 -0.32
CA LEU A 61 9.55 6.93 -1.19
C LEU A 61 9.07 8.27 -0.66
N VAL A 62 7.80 8.37 -0.25
CA VAL A 62 7.25 9.59 0.33
C VAL A 62 8.00 9.99 1.60
N LEU A 63 8.31 9.05 2.49
CA LEU A 63 8.93 9.39 3.76
C LEU A 63 10.40 9.82 3.64
N PHE A 64 11.13 9.28 2.65
CA PHE A 64 12.57 9.53 2.49
C PHE A 64 12.92 10.54 1.41
N PHE A 65 12.10 10.64 0.36
CA PHE A 65 12.42 11.38 -0.87
C PHE A 65 11.36 12.40 -1.26
N ALA A 66 10.22 12.48 -0.56
CA ALA A 66 9.33 13.62 -0.76
C ALA A 66 10.05 14.87 -0.25
N ASN A 67 10.13 15.88 -1.11
CA ASN A 67 10.78 17.12 -0.79
C ASN A 67 10.10 17.77 0.44
N ASN A 68 10.83 17.90 1.56
CA ASN A 68 10.33 18.45 2.83
C ASN A 68 10.03 19.97 2.77
N ASN A 69 9.97 20.56 1.58
CA ASN A 69 9.66 21.97 1.36
C ASN A 69 8.17 22.30 1.59
N MET A 70 7.31 21.30 1.82
CA MET A 70 5.94 21.54 2.27
C MET A 70 5.90 21.46 3.80
N SER A 71 5.92 22.64 4.42
CA SER A 71 5.52 22.83 5.81
C SER A 71 4.17 22.14 6.03
N SER A 72 3.96 21.53 7.19
CA SER A 72 2.67 20.90 7.55
C SER A 72 1.48 21.89 7.48
N GLU A 73 1.76 23.19 7.41
CA GLU A 73 0.80 24.29 7.23
C GLU A 73 0.35 24.49 5.77
N ASP A 74 1.21 24.23 4.77
CA ASP A 74 0.89 24.40 3.33
C ASP A 74 0.05 23.22 2.78
N VAL A 75 0.12 22.07 3.44
CA VAL A 75 -0.59 20.83 3.04
C VAL A 75 -2.11 20.96 3.16
N LEU A 76 -2.60 21.87 4.02
CA LEU A 76 -4.03 22.10 4.23
C LEU A 76 -4.62 23.17 3.29
N GLU A 77 -3.79 24.05 2.72
CA GLU A 77 -4.26 25.15 1.87
C GLU A 77 -4.40 24.72 0.40
N ASP A 78 -3.59 23.76 -0.05
CA ASP A 78 -3.69 23.20 -1.40
C ASP A 78 -4.71 22.05 -1.46
N ARG A 79 -5.85 22.28 -2.14
CA ARG A 79 -6.89 21.26 -2.36
C ARG A 79 -6.33 19.98 -3.01
N THR A 80 -5.25 20.09 -3.77
CA THR A 80 -4.59 18.97 -4.45
C THR A 80 -3.96 18.00 -3.44
N SER A 81 -3.34 18.53 -2.37
CA SER A 81 -2.73 17.77 -1.28
C SER A 81 -3.77 16.98 -0.47
N VAL A 82 -4.95 17.56 -0.24
CA VAL A 82 -6.07 16.88 0.43
C VAL A 82 -6.55 15.67 -0.39
N VAL A 83 -6.68 15.81 -1.71
CA VAL A 83 -7.10 14.72 -2.60
C VAL A 83 -6.08 13.57 -2.56
N TYR A 84 -4.79 13.88 -2.60
CA TYR A 84 -3.73 12.86 -2.47
C TYR A 84 -3.78 12.12 -1.13
N TYR A 85 -3.98 12.84 -0.02
CA TYR A 85 -4.14 12.22 1.29
C TYR A 85 -5.34 11.26 1.33
N ILE A 86 -6.49 11.68 0.79
CA ILE A 86 -7.70 10.84 0.70
C ILE A 86 -7.41 9.60 -0.15
N ILE A 87 -6.72 9.73 -1.28
CA ILE A 87 -6.37 8.59 -2.14
C ILE A 87 -5.48 7.61 -1.39
N VAL A 88 -4.46 8.07 -0.64
CA VAL A 88 -3.59 7.19 0.16
C VAL A 88 -4.38 6.47 1.26
N LEU A 89 -5.28 7.20 1.94
CA LEU A 89 -6.13 6.64 3.00
C LEU A 89 -7.08 5.58 2.44
N VAL A 90 -7.77 5.89 1.34
CA VAL A 90 -8.62 4.94 0.62
C VAL A 90 -7.79 3.75 0.15
N SER A 91 -6.61 3.99 -0.41
CA SER A 91 -5.69 2.95 -0.85
C SER A 91 -5.28 2.04 0.29
N PHE A 92 -5.13 2.55 1.51
CA PHE A 92 -4.87 1.73 2.70
C PHE A 92 -6.09 0.91 3.10
N PHE A 93 -7.27 1.50 3.24
CA PHE A 93 -8.43 0.80 3.79
C PHE A 93 -9.11 -0.15 2.79
N LEU A 94 -9.30 0.25 1.53
CA LEU A 94 -10.13 -0.47 0.56
C LEU A 94 -9.63 -1.90 0.31
N PRO A 95 -8.34 -2.13 -0.01
CA PRO A 95 -7.79 -3.47 -0.26
C PRO A 95 -7.78 -4.35 0.99
N ASN A 96 -7.44 -3.77 2.15
CA ASN A 96 -7.39 -4.47 3.44
C ASN A 96 -8.78 -4.96 3.86
N ILE A 97 -9.79 -4.08 3.82
CA ILE A 97 -11.19 -4.41 4.12
C ILE A 97 -11.73 -5.41 3.09
N GLY A 98 -11.39 -5.24 1.81
CA GLY A 98 -11.77 -6.15 0.73
C GLY A 98 -11.33 -7.60 0.98
N ILE A 99 -10.15 -7.82 1.57
CA ILE A 99 -9.74 -9.17 1.97
C ILE A 99 -10.50 -9.67 3.21
N MET A 100 -10.77 -8.83 4.19
CA MET A 100 -11.51 -9.21 5.40
C MET A 100 -12.96 -9.64 5.08
N ILE A 101 -13.64 -8.89 4.21
CA ILE A 101 -15.03 -9.12 3.81
C ILE A 101 -15.21 -10.41 3.00
N ARG A 102 -14.16 -10.91 2.32
CA ARG A 102 -14.18 -12.21 1.61
C ARG A 102 -14.76 -13.35 2.45
N ARG A 103 -14.60 -13.32 3.78
CA ARG A 103 -15.09 -14.35 4.69
C ARG A 103 -16.63 -14.43 4.74
N LYS A 104 -17.34 -13.33 4.45
CA LYS A 104 -18.81 -13.24 4.50
C LYS A 104 -19.49 -13.77 3.24
N PHE A 105 -18.87 -13.64 2.07
CA PHE A 105 -19.47 -14.08 0.80
C PHE A 105 -19.02 -15.51 0.46
N LYS A 106 -19.88 -16.50 0.70
CA LYS A 106 -19.60 -17.93 0.43
C LYS A 106 -20.07 -18.41 -0.95
N GLU A 107 -21.17 -17.87 -1.47
CA GLU A 107 -21.77 -18.32 -2.75
C GLU A 107 -21.15 -17.65 -3.98
N THR A 108 -20.99 -16.32 -3.99
CA THR A 108 -20.41 -15.53 -5.10
C THR A 108 -18.89 -15.34 -5.00
N ARG A 109 -18.17 -16.33 -4.46
CA ARG A 109 -16.71 -16.24 -4.21
C ARG A 109 -15.86 -15.97 -5.44
N SER A 110 -16.25 -16.47 -6.62
CA SER A 110 -15.46 -16.28 -7.85
C SER A 110 -15.50 -14.83 -8.33
N ILE A 111 -16.71 -14.27 -8.43
CA ILE A 111 -16.94 -12.87 -8.83
C ILE A 111 -16.29 -11.92 -7.83
N TYR A 112 -16.43 -12.20 -6.52
CA TYR A 112 -15.78 -11.42 -5.48
C TYR A 112 -14.26 -11.40 -5.62
N ASN A 113 -13.64 -12.56 -5.92
CA ASN A 113 -12.20 -12.63 -6.09
C ASN A 113 -11.71 -11.76 -7.26
N TYR A 114 -12.42 -11.78 -8.40
CA TYR A 114 -12.08 -10.93 -9.54
C TYR A 114 -12.29 -9.44 -9.24
N ALA A 115 -13.37 -9.08 -8.56
CA ALA A 115 -13.64 -7.70 -8.17
C ALA A 115 -12.55 -7.14 -7.23
N VAL A 116 -12.11 -7.92 -6.23
CA VAL A 116 -11.03 -7.50 -5.32
C VAL A 116 -9.69 -7.45 -6.03
N THR A 117 -9.40 -8.38 -6.95
CA THR A 117 -8.19 -8.31 -7.77
C THR A 117 -8.18 -7.06 -8.64
N PHE A 118 -9.30 -6.72 -9.28
CA PHE A 118 -9.45 -5.50 -10.05
C PHE A 118 -9.22 -4.26 -9.19
N LEU A 119 -9.83 -4.22 -8.00
CA LEU A 119 -9.66 -3.14 -7.03
C LEU A 119 -8.20 -2.97 -6.60
N ASN A 120 -7.50 -4.05 -6.27
CA ASN A 120 -6.06 -4.01 -5.95
C ASN A 120 -5.24 -3.41 -7.10
N PHE A 121 -5.60 -3.74 -8.34
CA PHE A 121 -4.93 -3.23 -9.53
C PHE A 121 -5.21 -1.73 -9.75
N CYS A 122 -6.46 -1.29 -9.58
CA CYS A 122 -6.82 0.13 -9.63
C CYS A 122 -6.06 0.94 -8.58
N VAL A 123 -5.96 0.42 -7.36
CA VAL A 123 -5.21 1.09 -6.29
C VAL A 123 -3.71 1.12 -6.62
N MET A 124 -3.14 0.03 -7.13
CA MET A 124 -1.76 0.02 -7.59
C MET A 124 -1.49 1.08 -8.67
N LEU A 125 -2.38 1.21 -9.66
CA LEU A 125 -2.27 2.23 -10.71
C LEU A 125 -2.38 3.65 -10.14
N ALA A 126 -3.28 3.88 -9.19
CA ALA A 126 -3.41 5.17 -8.52
C ALA A 126 -2.13 5.55 -7.76
N LEU A 127 -1.51 4.59 -7.06
CA LEU A 127 -0.23 4.81 -6.37
C LEU A 127 0.90 5.13 -7.36
N ILE A 128 0.99 4.41 -8.48
CA ILE A 128 1.99 4.68 -9.53
C ILE A 128 1.78 6.07 -10.13
N TYR A 129 0.53 6.45 -10.40
CA TYR A 129 0.20 7.80 -10.89
C TYR A 129 0.67 8.87 -9.90
N MET A 130 0.33 8.73 -8.61
CA MET A 130 0.81 9.64 -7.57
C MET A 130 2.34 9.67 -7.51
N MET A 131 2.99 8.53 -7.69
CA MET A 131 4.44 8.43 -7.69
C MET A 131 5.09 9.29 -8.80
N ASN A 132 4.43 9.48 -9.94
CA ASN A 132 4.95 10.33 -11.02
C ASN A 132 4.68 11.83 -10.80
N HIS A 133 3.68 12.17 -9.97
CA HIS A 133 3.29 13.55 -9.70
C HIS A 133 4.01 14.17 -8.50
N ILE A 134 4.53 13.36 -7.60
CA ILE A 134 5.34 13.83 -6.47
C ILE A 134 6.69 14.30 -6.99
N GLN A 135 7.10 15.51 -6.59
CA GLN A 135 8.43 16.02 -6.86
C GLN A 135 9.43 15.34 -5.91
N TRP A 136 10.15 14.36 -6.44
CA TRP A 136 11.20 13.66 -5.71
C TRP A 136 12.44 14.53 -5.60
N SER A 137 12.95 14.70 -4.38
CA SER A 137 14.30 15.20 -4.14
C SER A 137 15.25 14.00 -4.03
N PHE A 138 15.76 13.53 -5.17
CA PHE A 138 16.84 12.53 -5.20
C PHE A 138 18.21 13.17 -5.00
#